data_AF-A0A3G2G5X8-F1
#
_entry.id   AF-A0A3G2G5X8-F1
#
_cell.length_a   1.000
_cell.length_b   1.000
_cell.length_c   1.000
_cell.angle_alpha   90.00
_cell.angle_beta   90.00
_cell.angle_gamma   90.00
#
_symmetry.space_group_name_H-M   'P 1'
#
loop_
_entity.id
_entity.type
_entity.pdbx_description
1 polymer ?
#
loop_
_entity_poly.entity_id
_entity_poly.type
_entity_poly.pdbx_seq_one_letter_code
_entity_poly.pdbx_strand_id
1 'polypeptide(L)'
;MELLNHKDSKEIINSITKTIGSKPAFLEKNVNTKERPIFLDENGESKTDHIEETKEVWEDTKNKTTYFFINTINHTKNDSILKIYVLDKLSPKYKEWVSYRSFDMFYNK
;
A
#
# COMPACT_ATOMS: atom_id res chain seq x y z
N MET A 1 -11.33 0.70 1.21
CA MET A 1 -11.58 2.15 1.38
C MET A 1 -10.50 2.92 0.67
N GLU A 2 -10.83 4.06 0.07
CA GLU A 2 -9.87 4.94 -0.61
C GLU A 2 -10.07 6.36 -0.11
N LEU A 3 -8.98 7.03 0.23
CA LEU A 3 -8.94 8.41 0.72
C LEU A 3 -8.05 9.23 -0.22
N LEU A 4 -8.62 10.26 -0.84
CA LEU A 4 -7.95 11.13 -1.80
C LEU A 4 -7.54 12.44 -1.12
N ASN A 5 -6.32 12.90 -1.35
CA ASN A 5 -5.71 14.13 -0.86
C ASN A 5 -5.85 14.33 0.66
N HIS A 6 -5.87 13.24 1.41
CA HIS A 6 -6.01 13.29 2.86
C HIS A 6 -4.65 13.59 3.48
N LYS A 7 -4.55 14.68 4.24
CA LYS A 7 -3.29 15.09 4.90
C LYS A 7 -2.86 14.11 6.00
N ASP A 8 -3.84 13.40 6.58
CA ASP A 8 -3.63 12.59 7.78
C ASP A 8 -3.43 11.10 7.47
N SER A 9 -3.09 10.73 6.22
CA SER A 9 -2.89 9.31 5.82
C SER A 9 -1.97 8.56 6.78
N LYS A 10 -0.87 9.20 7.22
CA LYS A 10 0.08 8.61 8.17
C LYS A 10 -0.52 8.43 9.57
N GLU A 11 -1.33 9.38 10.02
CA GLU A 11 -1.99 9.32 11.33
C GLU A 11 -3.06 8.22 11.35
N ILE A 12 -3.80 8.07 10.26
CA ILE A 12 -4.78 6.99 10.08
C ILE A 12 -4.09 5.63 10.14
N ILE A 13 -3.03 5.42 9.35
CA ILE A 13 -2.26 4.16 9.40
C ILE A 13 -1.78 3.89 10.82
N ASN A 14 -1.11 4.87 11.46
CA ASN A 14 -0.61 4.72 12.82
C ASN A 14 -1.70 4.40 13.85
N SER A 15 -2.87 5.01 13.72
CA SER A 15 -3.99 4.77 14.64
C SER A 15 -4.48 3.32 14.55
N ILE A 16 -4.55 2.76 13.34
CA ILE A 16 -4.97 1.38 13.10
C ILE A 16 -3.89 0.43 13.59
N THR A 17 -2.64 0.64 13.17
CA THR A 17 -1.53 -0.29 13.44
C THR A 17 -1.12 -0.33 14.91
N LYS A 18 -1.31 0.77 15.65
CA LYS A 18 -1.11 0.80 17.11
C LYS A 18 -2.01 -0.21 17.84
N THR A 19 -3.21 -0.48 17.34
CA THR A 19 -4.12 -1.48 17.95
C THR A 19 -3.70 -2.92 17.67
N ILE A 20 -2.96 -3.15 16.58
CA ILE A 20 -2.43 -4.46 16.19
C ILE A 20 -1.19 -4.80 17.03
N GLY A 21 -0.37 -3.79 17.36
CA GLY A 21 0.76 -3.93 18.29
C GLY A 21 1.97 -4.72 17.76
N SER A 22 2.00 -5.01 16.46
CA SER A 22 3.09 -5.72 15.78
C SER A 22 3.94 -4.76 14.91
N LYS A 23 4.88 -5.30 14.14
CA LYS A 23 5.54 -4.58 13.03
C LYS A 23 4.84 -4.98 11.73
N PRO A 24 4.95 -4.19 10.64
CA PRO A 24 4.44 -4.64 9.35
C PRO A 24 5.10 -5.97 8.98
N ALA A 25 4.30 -6.93 8.57
CA ALA A 25 4.79 -8.20 8.03
C ALA A 25 5.55 -7.92 6.72
N PHE A 26 5.05 -6.98 5.91
CA PHE A 26 5.68 -6.51 4.69
C PHE A 26 5.71 -4.98 4.64
N LEU A 27 6.83 -4.43 4.17
CA LEU A 27 7.01 -3.02 3.89
C LEU A 27 7.83 -2.88 2.61
N GLU A 28 7.27 -2.20 1.61
CA GLU A 28 7.95 -1.82 0.38
C GLU A 28 7.75 -0.33 0.14
N LYS A 29 8.84 0.36 -0.23
CA LYS A 29 8.81 1.77 -0.64
C LYS A 29 9.42 1.89 -2.03
N ASN A 30 8.63 2.40 -2.97
CA ASN A 30 9.05 2.73 -4.33
C ASN A 30 9.06 4.25 -4.51
N VAL A 31 10.05 4.76 -5.25
CA VAL A 31 10.19 6.20 -5.54
C VAL A 31 10.40 6.36 -7.04
N ASN A 32 9.41 6.95 -7.71
CA ASN A 32 9.48 7.35 -9.11
C ASN A 32 10.04 8.76 -9.20
N THR A 33 11.03 8.96 -10.05
CA THR A 33 11.51 10.29 -10.46
C THR A 33 11.73 10.32 -11.96
N LYS A 34 12.00 11.50 -12.52
CA LYS A 34 12.36 11.64 -13.93
C LYS A 34 13.60 10.81 -14.31
N GLU A 35 14.58 10.70 -13.42
CA GLU A 35 15.84 9.96 -13.63
C GLU A 35 15.65 8.45 -13.43
N ARG A 36 14.61 8.04 -12.70
CA ARG A 36 14.28 6.65 -12.38
C ARG A 36 12.76 6.45 -12.53
N PRO A 37 12.25 6.41 -13.77
CA PRO A 37 10.85 6.16 -13.99
C PRO A 37 10.51 4.70 -13.70
N ILE A 38 9.52 4.48 -12.85
CA ILE A 38 8.99 3.19 -12.41
C ILE A 38 7.52 3.05 -12.85
N PHE A 39 6.78 4.16 -12.89
CA PHE A 39 5.38 4.17 -13.27
C PHE A 39 5.18 4.61 -14.71
N LEU A 40 4.17 4.03 -15.37
CA LEU A 40 3.71 4.46 -16.68
C LEU A 40 2.45 5.33 -16.53
N ASP A 41 2.25 6.25 -17.48
CA ASP A 41 1.03 7.03 -17.63
C ASP A 41 -0.04 6.27 -18.44
N GLU A 42 -1.15 6.95 -18.71
CA GLU A 42 -2.29 6.39 -19.44
C GLU A 42 -1.98 6.01 -20.91
N ASN A 43 -0.91 6.57 -21.47
CA ASN A 43 -0.44 6.27 -22.82
C ASN A 43 0.67 5.20 -22.84
N GLY A 44 1.09 4.72 -21.67
CA GLY A 44 2.20 3.80 -21.52
C GLY A 44 3.58 4.47 -21.51
N GLU A 45 3.65 5.80 -21.42
CA GLU A 45 4.90 6.54 -21.32
C GLU A 45 5.37 6.63 -19.86
N SER A 46 6.68 6.75 -19.65
CA SER A 46 7.25 6.88 -18.31
C SER A 46 6.80 8.17 -17.62
N LYS A 47 6.19 8.04 -16.44
CA LYS A 47 5.86 9.19 -15.59
C LYS A 47 7.13 9.87 -15.11
N THR A 48 7.18 11.19 -15.27
CA THR A 48 8.28 12.03 -14.77
C THR A 48 8.03 12.63 -13.39
N ASP A 49 6.80 12.53 -12.89
CA ASP A 49 6.40 13.05 -11.59
C ASP A 49 7.23 12.40 -10.45
N HIS A 50 7.55 13.18 -9.42
CA HIS A 50 8.13 12.63 -8.21
C HIS A 50 7.04 11.98 -7.35
N ILE A 51 6.94 10.65 -7.42
CA ILE A 51 5.91 9.86 -6.73
C ILE A 51 6.57 8.89 -5.75
N GLU A 52 6.18 8.95 -4.49
CA GLU A 52 6.50 7.92 -3.50
C GLU A 52 5.30 7.00 -3.28
N GLU A 53 5.50 5.69 -3.38
CA GLU A 53 4.49 4.69 -3.01
C GLU A 53 5.03 3.81 -1.89
N THR A 54 4.31 3.76 -0.77
CA THR A 54 4.58 2.86 0.35
C THR A 54 3.48 1.83 0.44
N LYS A 55 3.85 0.54 0.44
CA LYS A 55 2.95 -0.59 0.68
C LYS A 55 3.29 -1.23 2.01
N GLU A 56 2.28 -1.43 2.84
CA GLU A 56 2.41 -2.09 4.12
C GLU A 56 1.38 -3.20 4.27
N VAL A 57 1.81 -4.36 4.79
CA VAL A 57 0.91 -5.45 5.16
C VAL A 57 1.02 -5.68 6.66
N TRP A 58 -0.11 -5.64 7.34
CA TRP A 58 -0.21 -5.82 8.78
C TRP A 58 -1.14 -6.96 9.10
N GLU A 59 -0.69 -7.85 9.97
CA GLU A 59 -1.44 -9.05 10.34
C GLU A 59 -1.90 -8.94 11.79
N ASP A 60 -3.22 -8.86 11.96
CA ASP A 60 -3.89 -8.99 13.26
C ASP A 60 -4.20 -10.46 13.50
N THR A 61 -3.27 -11.14 14.17
CA THR A 61 -3.39 -12.57 14.49
C THR A 61 -4.54 -12.87 15.44
N LYS A 62 -4.93 -11.92 16.29
CA LYS A 62 -6.04 -12.06 17.23
C LYS A 62 -7.38 -12.13 16.49
N ASN A 63 -7.56 -11.25 15.51
CA ASN A 63 -8.82 -11.16 14.75
C ASN A 63 -8.79 -11.91 13.41
N LYS A 64 -7.67 -12.57 13.07
CA LYS A 64 -7.43 -13.25 11.78
C LYS A 64 -7.59 -12.34 10.56
N THR A 65 -7.31 -11.06 10.76
CA THR A 65 -7.49 -10.02 9.75
C THR A 65 -6.14 -9.55 9.24
N THR A 66 -6.04 -9.35 7.93
CA THR A 66 -4.89 -8.70 7.30
C THR A 66 -5.30 -7.35 6.73
N TYR A 67 -4.52 -6.33 7.06
CA TYR A 67 -4.64 -4.98 6.54
C TYR A 67 -3.57 -4.77 5.48
N PHE A 68 -3.97 -4.23 4.34
CA PHE A 68 -3.09 -3.80 3.27
C PHE A 68 -3.25 -2.28 3.13
N PHE A 69 -2.17 -1.55 3.38
CA PHE A 69 -2.09 -0.12 3.17
C PHE A 69 -1.26 0.15 1.92
N ILE A 70 -1.77 0.99 1.02
CA ILE A 70 -1.02 1.52 -0.12
C ILE A 70 -1.15 3.03 -0.06
N ASN A 71 -0.07 3.70 0.29
CA ASN A 71 -0.01 5.14 0.39
C ASN A 71 0.85 5.70 -0.75
N THR A 72 0.23 6.44 -1.66
CA THR A 72 0.89 7.08 -2.79
C THR A 72 0.89 8.58 -2.56
N ILE A 73 2.05 9.23 -2.71
CA ILE A 73 2.22 10.68 -2.58
C ILE A 73 2.88 11.18 -3.85
N ASN A 74 2.25 12.14 -4.55
CA ASN A 74 2.84 12.84 -5.67
C ASN A 74 3.33 14.22 -5.22
N HIS A 75 4.64 14.37 -5.09
CA HIS A 75 5.26 15.64 -4.71
C HIS A 75 5.20 16.70 -5.82
N THR A 76 5.14 16.29 -7.08
CA THR A 76 5.05 17.20 -8.23
C THR A 76 3.67 17.84 -8.33
N LYS A 77 2.61 17.05 -8.14
CA LYS A 77 1.21 17.52 -8.23
C LYS A 77 0.60 17.92 -6.88
N ASN A 78 1.33 17.69 -5.79
CA ASN A 78 0.87 17.90 -4.43
C ASN A 78 -0.46 17.17 -4.15
N ASP A 79 -0.53 15.91 -4.57
CA ASP A 79 -1.66 15.01 -4.35
C ASP A 79 -1.24 13.76 -3.56
N SER A 80 -2.21 13.12 -2.92
CA SER A 80 -1.99 11.88 -2.18
C SER A 80 -3.18 10.95 -2.27
N ILE A 81 -2.94 9.64 -2.18
CA ILE A 81 -3.97 8.62 -2.16
C ILE A 81 -3.58 7.57 -1.12
N LEU A 82 -4.48 7.33 -0.16
CA LEU A 82 -4.37 6.20 0.75
C LEU A 82 -5.46 5.17 0.42
N LYS A 83 -5.03 3.96 0.06
CA LYS A 83 -5.90 2.80 -0.10
C LYS A 83 -5.72 1.86 1.07
N ILE A 84 -6.83 1.48 1.69
CA ILE A 84 -6.87 0.54 2.80
C ILE A 84 -7.77 -0.64 2.41
N TYR A 85 -7.21 -1.84 2.41
CA TYR A 85 -7.94 -3.09 2.21
C TYR A 85 -7.83 -3.94 3.46
N VAL A 86 -8.94 -4.53 3.87
CA VAL A 86 -9.05 -5.34 5.07
C VAL A 86 -9.67 -6.66 4.68
N LEU A 87 -8.95 -7.75 4.89
CA LEU A 87 -9.37 -9.09 4.47
C LEU A 87 -9.17 -10.08 5.61
N ASP A 88 -10.16 -10.95 5.81
CA ASP A 88 -10.00 -12.14 6.65
C ASP A 88 -9.10 -13.15 5.92
N LYS A 89 -8.06 -13.65 6.60
CA LYS A 89 -7.12 -14.64 6.06
C LYS A 89 -7.80 -15.94 5.62
N LEU A 90 -8.95 -16.28 6.21
CA LEU A 90 -9.70 -17.49 5.88
C LEU A 90 -10.59 -17.30 4.64
N SER A 91 -10.77 -16.07 4.16
CA SER A 91 -11.58 -15.80 2.97
C SER A 91 -10.86 -16.27 1.70
N PRO A 92 -11.56 -16.94 0.76
CA PRO A 92 -11.01 -17.22 -0.57
C PRO A 92 -10.48 -15.97 -1.28
N LYS A 93 -11.13 -14.81 -1.06
CA LYS A 93 -10.72 -13.52 -1.62
C LYS A 93 -9.34 -13.06 -1.15
N TYR A 94 -8.87 -13.54 -0.01
CA TYR A 94 -7.52 -13.23 0.48
C TYR A 94 -6.45 -13.78 -0.46
N LYS A 95 -6.58 -15.05 -0.87
CA LYS A 95 -5.62 -15.68 -1.79
C LYS A 95 -5.62 -15.02 -3.17
N GLU A 96 -6.81 -14.71 -3.69
CA GLU A 96 -6.97 -13.97 -4.95
C GLU A 96 -6.31 -12.60 -4.88
N TRP A 97 -6.54 -11.87 -3.78
CA TRP A 97 -5.97 -10.54 -3.57
C TRP A 97 -4.44 -10.57 -3.50
N VAL A 98 -3.87 -11.50 -2.74
CA VAL A 98 -2.42 -11.67 -2.59
C VAL A 98 -1.77 -11.97 -3.93
N SER A 99 -2.37 -12.86 -4.73
CA SER A 99 -1.86 -13.19 -6.07
C SER A 99 -1.99 -12.02 -7.05
N TYR A 100 -3.15 -11.36 -7.11
CA TYR A 100 -3.40 -10.24 -8.02
C TYR A 100 -2.45 -9.06 -7.80
N ARG A 101 -2.11 -8.76 -6.53
CA ARG A 101 -1.21 -7.65 -6.17
C ARG A 101 0.27 -8.03 -6.13
N SER A 102 0.59 -9.25 -6.54
CA SER A 102 1.95 -9.81 -6.47
C SER A 102 2.57 -9.76 -5.07
N PHE A 103 1.73 -9.82 -4.03
CA PHE A 103 2.19 -10.04 -2.65
C PHE A 103 2.56 -11.52 -2.42
N ASP A 104 2.27 -12.41 -3.36
CA ASP A 104 2.74 -13.80 -3.37
C ASP A 104 4.27 -13.91 -3.30
N MET A 105 5.01 -12.99 -3.90
CA MET A 105 6.48 -12.89 -3.74
C MET A 105 6.92 -12.68 -2.28
N PHE A 106 6.04 -12.14 -1.42
CA PHE A 106 6.30 -11.97 0.01
C PHE A 106 6.01 -13.24 0.82
N TYR A 107 4.96 -14.00 0.46
CA TYR A 107 4.55 -15.21 1.20
C TYR A 107 5.29 -16.49 0.79
N ASN A 108 6.03 -16.48 -0.33
CA ASN A 108 6.80 -17.63 -0.85
C ASN A 108 8.32 -17.56 -0.55
N LYS A 109 8.74 -16.90 0.54
CA LYS A 109 10.14 -16.92 1.02
C LYS A 109 10.38 -17.96 2.10
#